data_AF-A0A7J3EE96-F1
#
_entry.id   AF-A0A7J3EE96-F1
#
_cell.length_a   1.000
_cell.length_b   1.000
_cell.length_c   1.000
_cell.angle_alpha   90.00
_cell.angle_beta   90.00
_cell.angle_gamma   90.00
#
_symmetry.space_group_name_H-M   'P 1'
#
loop_
_entity.id
_entity.type
_entity.pdbx_description
1 polymer ?
#
loop_
_entity_poly.entity_id
_entity_poly.type
_entity_poly.pdbx_seq_one_letter_code
_entity_poly.pdbx_strand_id
1 'polypeptide(L)'
;MIIKCRRISGGYGEGYALVSPEPISFFGQIDRNTGVVCDERHPLYGESIAGRVLVFQSGKGSTVGSYVIYGLAKRGKAPSAMICMEAEPIVAV
;
A
#
# COMPACT_ATOMS: atom_id res chain seq x y z
N MET A 1 17.15 -12.71 8.29
CA MET A 1 17.61 -12.27 6.95
C MET A 1 17.29 -10.79 6.80
N ILE A 2 18.17 -9.99 6.21
CA ILE A 2 17.95 -8.56 5.94
C ILE A 2 18.08 -8.34 4.44
N ILE A 3 17.07 -7.75 3.81
CA ILE A 3 17.05 -7.46 2.37
C ILE A 3 17.29 -5.95 2.19
N LYS A 4 18.26 -5.58 1.35
CA LYS A 4 18.48 -4.18 0.99
C LYS A 4 17.60 -3.81 -0.21
N CYS A 5 16.82 -2.74 -0.08
CA CYS A 5 15.95 -2.22 -1.14
C CYS A 5 16.38 -0.81 -1.57
N ARG A 6 15.95 -0.38 -2.76
CA ARG A 6 16.05 1.02 -3.18
C ARG A 6 15.02 1.85 -2.41
N ARG A 7 15.48 2.86 -1.68
CA ARG A 7 14.58 3.80 -0.98
C ARG A 7 14.01 4.81 -1.97
N ILE A 8 12.68 4.96 -1.95
CA ILE A 8 11.95 5.95 -2.76
C ILE A 8 11.51 7.13 -1.89
N SER A 9 10.83 6.87 -0.77
CA SER A 9 10.48 7.88 0.25
C SER A 9 11.15 7.56 1.60
N GLY A 10 11.35 8.59 2.43
CA GLY A 10 11.97 8.47 3.75
C GLY A 10 11.02 7.96 4.84
N GLY A 11 11.53 7.84 6.07
CA GLY A 11 10.75 7.39 7.23
C GLY A 11 11.03 5.95 7.64
N TYR A 12 10.36 5.52 8.71
CA TYR A 12 10.43 4.18 9.29
C TYR A 12 9.03 3.72 9.65
N GLY A 13 8.76 2.44 9.44
CA GLY A 13 7.51 1.80 9.83
C GLY A 13 7.75 0.33 10.17
N GLU A 14 7.05 -0.16 11.18
CA GLU A 14 7.02 -1.58 11.55
C GLU A 14 5.58 -2.09 11.54
N GLY A 15 5.45 -3.41 11.45
CA GLY A 15 4.16 -4.08 11.49
C GLY A 15 4.24 -5.45 10.85
N TYR A 16 3.14 -6.19 10.95
CA TYR A 16 3.00 -7.46 10.26
C TYR A 16 3.01 -7.24 8.75
N ALA A 17 3.75 -8.10 8.04
CA ALA A 17 3.79 -8.09 6.59
C ALA A 17 2.43 -8.54 6.03
N LEU A 18 1.85 -7.71 5.16
CA LEU A 18 0.70 -8.04 4.35
C LEU A 18 1.17 -8.12 2.90
N VAL A 19 1.25 -9.34 2.37
CA VAL A 19 1.91 -9.61 1.08
C VAL A 19 0.87 -9.91 0.02
N SER A 20 0.81 -9.07 -1.01
CA SER A 20 0.02 -9.34 -2.21
C SER A 20 0.90 -9.96 -3.28
N PRO A 21 0.51 -11.11 -3.85
CA PRO A 21 1.14 -11.64 -5.06
C PRO A 21 0.72 -10.88 -6.33
N GLU A 22 -0.23 -9.94 -6.23
CA GLU A 22 -0.75 -9.16 -7.35
C GLU A 22 -0.48 -7.64 -7.18
N PRO A 23 -0.50 -6.87 -8.27
CA PRO A 23 -0.46 -5.42 -8.22
C PRO A 23 -1.65 -4.83 -7.43
N ILE A 24 -1.40 -3.77 -6.67
CA ILE A 24 -2.43 -3.07 -5.89
C ILE A 24 -2.76 -1.73 -6.54
N SER A 25 -4.05 -1.44 -6.70
CA SER A 25 -4.57 -0.11 -7.00
C SER A 25 -5.18 0.53 -5.76
N PHE A 26 -4.53 1.58 -5.25
CA PHE A 26 -5.07 2.39 -4.15
C PHE A 26 -6.34 3.16 -4.56
N PHE A 27 -6.63 3.23 -5.86
CA PHE A 27 -7.88 3.79 -6.35
C PHE A 27 -8.89 2.68 -6.63
N GLY A 28 -9.98 2.67 -5.86
CA GLY A 28 -11.11 1.77 -6.07
C GLY A 28 -10.99 0.41 -5.37
N GLN A 29 -9.79 -0.13 -5.15
CA GLN A 29 -9.64 -1.42 -4.45
C GLN A 29 -9.54 -1.28 -2.93
N ILE A 30 -9.31 -0.08 -2.40
CA ILE A 30 -9.15 0.16 -0.97
C ILE A 30 -10.22 1.15 -0.51
N ASP A 31 -10.98 0.76 0.52
CA ASP A 31 -11.93 1.66 1.17
C ASP A 31 -11.16 2.79 1.86
N ARG A 32 -11.51 4.02 1.49
CA ARG A 32 -10.79 5.23 1.93
C ARG A 32 -10.99 5.53 3.42
N ASN A 33 -12.04 5.00 4.04
CA ASN A 33 -12.42 5.24 5.44
C ASN A 33 -11.88 4.15 6.37
N THR A 34 -11.85 2.89 5.92
CA THR A 34 -11.46 1.74 6.75
C THR A 34 -10.04 1.24 6.45
N GLY A 35 -9.52 1.48 5.24
CA GLY A 35 -8.26 0.89 4.77
C GLY A 35 -8.36 -0.61 4.45
N VAL A 36 -9.59 -1.13 4.29
CA VAL A 36 -9.83 -2.52 3.90
C VAL A 36 -9.78 -2.66 2.38
N VAL A 37 -9.20 -3.76 1.89
CA VAL A 37 -9.25 -4.11 0.47
C VAL A 37 -10.66 -4.63 0.14
N CYS A 38 -11.36 -3.93 -0.74
CA CYS A 38 -12.76 -4.19 -1.07
C CYS A 38 -12.97 -4.82 -2.45
N ASP A 39 -11.90 -5.06 -3.20
CA ASP A 39 -11.97 -5.77 -4.48
C ASP A 39 -12.02 -7.29 -4.24
N GLU A 40 -13.19 -7.91 -4.45
CA GLU A 40 -13.43 -9.35 -4.26
C GLU A 40 -12.52 -10.24 -5.11
N ARG A 41 -11.95 -9.70 -6.19
CA ARG A 41 -11.03 -10.43 -7.06
C ARG A 41 -9.59 -10.37 -6.56
N HIS A 42 -9.29 -9.47 -5.64
CA HIS A 42 -7.94 -9.27 -5.15
C HIS A 42 -7.63 -10.31 -4.04
N PRO A 43 -6.43 -10.91 -4.02
CA PRO A 43 -6.04 -11.91 -3.02
C PRO A 43 -6.11 -11.44 -1.56
N LEU A 44 -6.07 -10.12 -1.35
CA LEU A 44 -6.17 -9.49 -0.03
C LEU A 44 -7.59 -9.02 0.33
N TYR A 45 -8.62 -9.41 -0.41
CA TYR A 45 -9.99 -9.01 -0.12
C TYR A 45 -10.37 -9.24 1.35
N GLY A 46 -10.91 -8.20 2.00
CA GLY A 46 -11.29 -8.23 3.40
C GLY A 46 -10.16 -7.90 4.39
N GLU A 47 -8.90 -7.89 3.95
CA GLU A 47 -7.76 -7.51 4.80
C GLU A 47 -7.62 -6.00 4.92
N SER A 48 -7.20 -5.53 6.10
CA SER A 48 -6.88 -4.13 6.35
C SER A 48 -5.38 -3.86 6.19
N ILE A 49 -5.05 -2.82 5.44
CA ILE A 49 -3.67 -2.36 5.28
C ILE A 49 -3.20 -1.50 6.46
N ALA A 50 -4.11 -1.07 7.33
CA ALA A 50 -3.82 -0.11 8.39
C ALA A 50 -2.75 -0.66 9.37
N GLY A 51 -1.65 0.08 9.53
CA GLY A 51 -0.54 -0.30 10.41
C GLY A 51 0.25 -1.54 9.97
N ARG A 52 -0.02 -2.09 8.78
CA ARG A 52 0.72 -3.23 8.22
C ARG A 52 1.91 -2.74 7.39
N VAL A 53 2.89 -3.62 7.21
CA VAL A 53 3.92 -3.46 6.18
C VAL A 53 3.39 -4.08 4.90
N LEU A 54 2.93 -3.24 3.98
CA LEU A 54 2.31 -3.69 2.73
C LEU A 54 3.38 -4.02 1.69
N VAL A 55 3.41 -5.26 1.23
CA VAL A 55 4.35 -5.75 0.21
C VAL A 55 3.56 -6.17 -1.02
N PHE A 56 3.92 -5.66 -2.20
CA PHE A 56 3.17 -5.91 -3.43
C PHE A 56 4.08 -5.87 -4.66
N GLN A 57 3.61 -6.39 -5.80
CA GLN A 57 4.42 -6.43 -7.03
C GLN A 57 4.68 -5.01 -7.58
N SER A 58 3.61 -4.34 -7.98
CA SER A 58 3.64 -2.97 -8.52
C SER A 58 2.38 -2.22 -8.13
N GLY A 59 2.45 -0.89 -8.09
CA GLY A 59 1.26 -0.06 -8.05
C GLY A 59 0.63 -0.07 -9.44
N LYS A 60 -0.69 -0.29 -9.56
CA LYS A 60 -1.37 -0.30 -10.86
C LYS A 60 -2.04 1.07 -11.12
N GLY A 61 -1.27 2.09 -11.57
CA GLY A 61 -1.75 3.49 -11.75
C GLY A 61 -2.22 4.14 -10.43
N SER A 62 -2.46 5.44 -10.25
CA SER A 62 -2.73 6.63 -11.07
C SER A 62 -2.51 7.86 -10.14
N THR A 63 -2.34 9.08 -10.65
CA THR A 63 -2.13 10.34 -9.89
C THR A 63 -3.09 10.57 -8.70
N VAL A 64 -4.21 9.83 -8.66
CA VAL A 64 -5.23 9.82 -7.60
C VAL A 64 -4.93 8.86 -6.44
N GLY A 65 -4.13 7.81 -6.65
CA GLY A 65 -3.77 6.82 -5.61
C GLY A 65 -2.99 7.44 -4.44
N SER A 66 -2.13 8.41 -4.71
CA SER A 66 -1.39 9.17 -3.70
C SER A 66 -2.33 9.96 -2.77
N TYR A 67 -3.42 10.54 -3.29
CA TYR A 67 -4.45 11.20 -2.46
C TYR A 67 -5.19 10.22 -1.55
N VAL A 68 -5.41 8.99 -2.01
CA VAL A 68 -6.04 7.96 -1.17
C VAL A 68 -5.11 7.57 -0.02
N ILE A 69 -3.83 7.32 -0.31
CA ILE A 69 -2.81 7.01 0.70
C ILE A 69 -2.70 8.14 1.72
N TYR A 70 -2.63 9.39 1.24
CA TYR A 70 -2.59 10.57 2.12
C TYR A 70 -3.84 10.69 3.00
N GLY A 71 -5.02 10.49 2.43
CA GLY A 71 -6.28 10.49 3.19
C GLY A 71 -6.33 9.39 4.25
N LEU A 72 -5.88 8.18 3.91
CA LEU A 72 -5.76 7.08 4.85
C LEU A 72 -4.77 7.41 5.98
N ALA A 73 -3.64 8.05 5.65
CA ALA A 73 -2.65 8.46 6.64
C ALA A 73 -3.24 9.49 7.63
N LYS A 74 -3.98 10.49 7.14
CA LYS A 74 -4.69 11.46 7.98
C LYS A 74 -5.74 10.84 8.90
N ARG A 75 -6.27 9.67 8.53
CA ARG A 75 -7.24 8.91 9.34
C ARG A 75 -6.62 7.81 10.20
N GLY A 76 -5.29 7.65 10.18
CA GLY A 76 -4.61 6.57 10.90
C GLY A 76 -4.92 5.18 10.32
N LYS A 77 -5.25 5.09 9.03
CA LYS A 77 -5.61 3.86 8.30
C LYS A 77 -4.63 3.52 7.18
N ALA A 78 -3.52 4.24 7.08
CA ALA A 78 -2.46 3.94 6.13
C ALA A 78 -1.62 2.73 6.59
N PRO A 79 -0.94 2.05 5.66
CA PRO A 79 0.12 1.12 6.01
C PRO A 79 1.25 1.83 6.76
N SER A 80 1.95 1.11 7.62
CA SER A 80 3.11 1.65 8.34
C SER A 80 4.33 1.78 7.43
N ALA A 81 4.49 0.87 6.48
CA ALA A 81 5.48 0.93 5.42
C ALA A 81 4.96 0.23 4.15
N MET A 82 5.55 0.58 3.00
CA MET A 82 5.23 -0.03 1.71
C MET A 82 6.50 -0.49 1.02
N ILE A 83 6.46 -1.70 0.45
CA ILE A 83 7.54 -2.29 -0.35
C ILE A 83 6.93 -2.76 -1.67
N CYS A 84 7.47 -2.29 -2.78
CA CYS A 84 7.08 -2.74 -4.12
C CYS A 84 8.29 -3.31 -4.86
N MET A 85 8.07 -4.30 -5.74
CA MET A 85 9.13 -4.82 -6.62
C MET A 85 9.43 -3.84 -7.75
N GLU A 86 8.38 -3.23 -8.32
CA GLU A 86 8.49 -2.23 -9.36
C GLU A 86 7.83 -0.93 -8.89
N ALA A 87 8.67 0.10 -8.69
CA ALA A 87 8.21 1.42 -8.28
C ALA A 87 7.79 2.24 -9.51
N GLU A 88 6.50 2.52 -9.64
CA GLU A 88 5.99 3.53 -10.56
C GLU A 88 6.11 4.95 -9.93
N PRO A 89 6.34 6.02 -10.73
CA PRO A 89 6.52 7.39 -10.23
C PRO A 89 5.38 7.91 -9.35
N ILE A 90 4.19 7.33 -9.49
CA ILE A 90 2.94 7.79 -8.86
C ILE A 90 2.84 7.37 -7.37
N VAL A 91 3.55 6.31 -6.97
CA VAL A 91 3.61 5.84 -5.57
C VAL A 91 4.67 6.61 -4.75
N ALA A 92 5.47 7.44 -5.44
CA ALA A 92 6.62 8.16 -4.88
C ALA A 92 6.30 9.64 -4.62
N VAL A 93 5.62 9.96 -3.52
CA VAL A 93 5.50 11.34 -3.01
C VAL A 93 5.74 11.36 -1.51
#